data_AF-A0A5L4L5U3-F1
#
_entry.id   AF-A0A5L4L5U3-F1
#
_cell.length_a   1.000
_cell.length_b   1.000
_cell.length_c   1.000
_cell.angle_alpha   90.00
_cell.angle_beta   90.00
_cell.angle_gamma   90.00
#
_symmetry.space_group_name_H-M   'P 1'
#
loop_
_entity.id
_entity.type
_entity.pdbx_description
1 polymer ?
#
loop_
_entity_poly.entity_id
_entity_poly.type
_entity_poly.pdbx_seq_one_letter_code
_entity_poly.pdbx_strand_id
1 'polypeptide(L)'
;MKKFITILACVSILFSKTQIISEIPPAQIFYINLEPQICNTKCLQDLIKNELYISFLARYNEQYSTNDLRSFFDTLNAENEISMQQNRRMGTEADVNIAVLIPQKVIKSYSLIVTNAIFSYVLKRGINANIKFFLTDDESAIKLSNGILNLKKQGFKYVIAPLTNNGISTISKPQYSDLVFYIPTLNTNSTSIKAENIFFGGIDYKDQIDKLLEYSNAKVAVFFDGSRLGNTLNNYILSVNQNAYIKEISGNKLNLNPILQNNSRLKNASIFLNTPLIKTALLSSQFRVFNLDPYAILSTQINYNNALLSLTQPLDRKNMYIANSISTLDDEITTINEILGQNITYDWVAYSTIFGFDFLYTNFINTDANPLLNEQVIENQVIYNTKIMKTTQFGFYSLDENNETSSGSSLPSLP
;
A
#
# COMPACT_ATOMS: atom_id res chain seq x y z
N MET A 1 -46.63 -55.63 26.98
CA MET A 1 -45.67 -54.49 26.93
C MET A 1 -44.32 -54.78 26.26
N LYS A 2 -43.93 -56.03 25.96
CA LYS A 2 -42.65 -56.33 25.28
C LYS A 2 -42.65 -56.22 23.74
N LYS A 3 -43.81 -56.15 23.08
CA LYS A 3 -43.91 -56.05 21.60
C LYS A 3 -43.97 -54.62 21.05
N PHE A 4 -44.23 -53.63 21.90
CA PHE A 4 -44.27 -52.21 21.48
C PHE A 4 -42.88 -51.54 21.56
N ILE A 5 -41.98 -52.05 22.39
CA ILE A 5 -40.62 -51.50 22.55
C ILE A 5 -39.72 -51.90 21.36
N THR A 6 -39.97 -53.05 20.73
CA THR A 6 -39.21 -53.51 19.57
C THR A 6 -39.51 -52.74 18.28
N ILE A 7 -40.68 -52.12 18.18
CA ILE A 7 -41.05 -51.29 17.01
C ILE A 7 -40.42 -49.89 17.11
N LEU A 8 -40.22 -49.37 18.33
CA LEU A 8 -39.62 -48.05 18.54
C LEU A 8 -38.08 -48.05 18.35
N ALA A 9 -37.41 -49.20 18.52
CA ALA A 9 -35.98 -49.34 18.31
C ALA A 9 -35.57 -49.51 16.83
N CYS A 10 -36.50 -49.89 15.93
CA CYS A 10 -36.21 -50.04 14.50
C CYS A 10 -36.19 -48.71 13.74
N VAL A 11 -36.82 -47.66 14.26
CA VAL A 11 -36.92 -46.36 13.56
C VAL A 11 -35.63 -45.52 13.74
N SER A 12 -34.77 -45.86 14.70
CA SER A 12 -33.56 -45.09 15.03
C SER A 12 -32.35 -45.39 14.13
N ILE A 13 -32.39 -46.44 13.30
CA ILE A 13 -31.22 -46.91 12.53
C ILE A 13 -31.21 -46.37 11.07
N LEU A 14 -32.26 -45.65 10.64
CA LEU A 14 -32.39 -45.18 9.25
C LEU A 14 -31.80 -43.79 8.96
N PHE A 15 -31.04 -43.19 9.87
CA PHE A 15 -30.31 -41.94 9.61
C PHE A 15 -28.81 -42.07 9.88
N SER A 16 -28.15 -43.00 9.19
CA SER A 16 -26.71 -42.89 8.97
C SER A 16 -26.48 -41.93 7.80
N LYS A 17 -26.19 -40.65 8.10
CA LYS A 17 -25.62 -39.75 7.10
C LYS A 17 -24.27 -40.32 6.68
N THR A 18 -24.17 -40.80 5.46
CA THR A 18 -22.87 -41.07 4.83
C THR A 18 -22.14 -39.74 4.71
N GLN A 19 -21.11 -39.54 5.53
CA GLN A 19 -20.16 -38.45 5.33
C GLN A 19 -19.33 -38.82 4.10
N ILE A 20 -19.72 -38.30 2.95
CA ILE A 20 -18.86 -38.28 1.78
C ILE A 20 -17.75 -37.29 2.15
N ILE A 21 -16.56 -37.81 2.45
CA ILE A 21 -15.36 -36.99 2.57
C ILE A 21 -15.19 -36.31 1.21
N SER A 22 -15.12 -34.99 1.22
CA SER A 22 -14.99 -34.21 0.00
C SER A 22 -13.78 -34.67 -0.81
N GLU A 23 -13.95 -34.87 -2.12
CA GLU A 23 -12.85 -35.08 -3.08
C GLU A 23 -12.07 -33.77 -3.35
N ILE A 24 -12.33 -32.70 -2.59
CA ILE A 24 -11.54 -31.47 -2.68
C ILE A 24 -10.12 -31.81 -2.22
N PRO A 25 -9.10 -31.65 -3.09
CA PRO A 25 -7.72 -31.88 -2.68
C PRO A 25 -7.39 -30.92 -1.52
N PRO A 26 -6.57 -31.36 -0.55
CA PRO A 26 -6.14 -30.52 0.55
C PRO A 26 -5.53 -29.21 0.04
N ALA A 27 -5.65 -28.14 0.84
CA ALA A 27 -5.14 -26.83 0.51
C ALA A 27 -3.65 -26.92 0.10
N GLN A 28 -3.34 -26.42 -1.09
CA GLN A 28 -1.96 -26.38 -1.60
C GLN A 28 -1.45 -24.95 -1.47
N ILE A 29 -0.37 -24.78 -0.71
CA ILE A 29 0.35 -23.51 -0.63
C ILE A 29 1.11 -23.35 -1.95
N PHE A 30 0.81 -22.28 -2.69
CA PHE A 30 1.47 -21.97 -3.94
C PHE A 30 2.45 -20.81 -3.73
N TYR A 31 3.74 -21.10 -3.84
CA TYR A 31 4.80 -20.11 -3.74
C TYR A 31 5.03 -19.47 -5.13
N ILE A 32 4.78 -18.17 -5.24
CA ILE A 32 4.88 -17.46 -6.52
C ILE A 32 6.35 -17.20 -6.86
N ASN A 33 6.83 -17.78 -7.97
CA ASN A 33 8.14 -17.45 -8.53
C ASN A 33 8.10 -16.07 -9.19
N LEU A 34 8.79 -15.10 -8.59
CA LEU A 34 8.90 -13.72 -9.11
C LEU A 34 10.06 -13.56 -10.12
N GLU A 35 10.88 -14.59 -10.33
CA GLU A 35 12.05 -14.57 -11.20
C GLU A 35 11.81 -15.30 -12.53
N PRO A 36 12.09 -14.66 -13.69
CA PRO A 36 11.83 -15.25 -15.01
C PRO A 36 12.85 -16.34 -15.39
N GLN A 37 13.96 -16.47 -14.66
CA GLN A 37 15.04 -17.42 -14.95
C GLN A 37 14.84 -18.75 -14.23
N ILE A 38 14.97 -19.85 -14.97
CA ILE A 38 14.92 -21.22 -14.45
C ILE A 38 16.03 -21.41 -13.42
N CYS A 39 15.68 -21.82 -12.20
CA CYS A 39 16.63 -22.09 -11.13
C CYS A 39 17.10 -23.55 -11.22
N ASN A 40 18.36 -23.75 -11.63
CA ASN A 40 18.98 -25.07 -11.64
C ASN A 40 19.40 -25.51 -10.23
N THR A 41 19.91 -26.74 -10.10
CA THR A 41 20.36 -27.32 -8.82
C THR A 41 21.31 -26.41 -8.04
N LYS A 42 22.27 -25.76 -8.73
CA LYS A 42 23.23 -24.84 -8.11
C LYS A 42 22.53 -23.60 -7.55
N CYS A 43 21.62 -23.02 -8.34
CA CYS A 43 20.78 -21.90 -7.90
C CYS A 43 19.93 -22.29 -6.66
N LEU A 44 19.34 -23.48 -6.64
CA LEU A 44 18.58 -23.98 -5.49
C LEU A 44 19.46 -24.13 -4.24
N GLN A 45 20.68 -24.67 -4.39
CA GLN A 45 21.64 -24.78 -3.29
C GLN A 45 22.11 -23.40 -2.78
N ASP A 46 22.32 -22.44 -3.68
CA ASP A 46 22.68 -21.07 -3.31
C ASP A 46 21.55 -20.39 -2.52
N LEU A 47 20.27 -20.64 -2.88
CA LEU A 47 19.13 -20.12 -2.11
C LEU A 47 19.11 -20.68 -0.68
N ILE A 48 19.37 -21.97 -0.50
CA ILE A 48 19.46 -22.60 0.83
C ILE A 48 20.63 -22.01 1.63
N LYS A 49 21.81 -21.88 1.00
CA LYS A 49 23.02 -21.36 1.64
C LYS A 49 22.88 -19.92 2.12
N ASN A 50 22.12 -19.11 1.39
CA ASN A 50 21.83 -17.72 1.73
C ASN A 50 20.55 -17.57 2.58
N GLU A 51 20.01 -18.67 3.11
CA GLU A 51 18.83 -18.68 3.99
C GLU A 51 17.55 -18.12 3.33
N LEU A 52 17.48 -18.13 2.00
CA LEU A 52 16.35 -17.63 1.20
C LEU A 52 15.29 -18.72 0.96
N TYR A 53 14.70 -19.25 2.05
CA TYR A 53 13.85 -20.44 2.01
C TYR A 53 12.53 -20.25 1.23
N ILE A 54 11.89 -19.09 1.32
CA ILE A 54 10.66 -18.80 0.55
C ILE A 54 10.96 -18.72 -0.95
N SER A 55 12.09 -18.12 -1.33
CA SER A 55 12.54 -18.10 -2.73
C SER A 55 12.92 -19.51 -3.21
N PHE A 56 13.47 -20.34 -2.34
CA PHE A 56 13.71 -21.75 -2.63
C PHE A 56 12.39 -22.49 -2.89
N LEU A 57 11.38 -22.34 -2.02
CA LEU A 57 10.05 -22.96 -2.17
C LEU A 57 9.32 -22.49 -3.43
N ALA A 58 9.41 -21.20 -3.77
CA ALA A 58 8.83 -20.60 -4.97
C ALA A 58 9.48 -21.09 -6.27
N ARG A 59 10.77 -21.38 -6.24
CA ARG A 59 11.57 -21.72 -7.43
C ARG A 59 11.85 -23.21 -7.55
N TYR A 60 11.40 -24.00 -6.58
CA TYR A 60 11.58 -25.44 -6.57
C TYR A 60 10.86 -26.10 -7.75
N ASN A 61 11.58 -26.99 -8.43
CA ASN A 61 11.05 -27.78 -9.53
C ASN A 61 11.71 -29.15 -9.50
N GLU A 62 10.89 -30.21 -9.49
CA GLU A 62 11.36 -31.60 -9.41
C GLU A 62 12.35 -31.96 -10.53
N GLN A 63 12.23 -31.37 -11.72
CA GLN A 63 13.10 -31.63 -12.87
C GLN A 63 14.57 -31.22 -12.64
N TYR A 64 14.81 -30.27 -11.74
CA TYR A 64 16.15 -29.72 -11.47
C TYR A 64 16.63 -29.98 -10.04
N SER A 65 15.92 -30.86 -9.31
CA SER A 65 16.15 -31.19 -7.91
C SER A 65 16.96 -32.48 -7.75
N THR A 66 17.84 -32.54 -6.76
CA THR A 66 18.48 -33.78 -6.30
C THR A 66 17.67 -34.39 -5.14
N ASN A 67 17.94 -35.63 -4.78
CA ASN A 67 17.25 -36.28 -3.65
C ASN A 67 17.36 -35.47 -2.34
N ASP A 68 18.50 -34.82 -2.10
CA ASP A 68 18.70 -33.98 -0.91
C ASP A 68 17.87 -32.70 -0.96
N LEU A 69 17.80 -32.03 -2.12
CA LEU A 69 16.97 -30.83 -2.31
C LEU A 69 15.49 -31.16 -2.22
N ARG A 70 15.09 -32.34 -2.68
CA ARG A 70 13.72 -32.86 -2.51
C ARG A 70 13.41 -33.10 -1.04
N SER A 71 14.28 -33.79 -0.31
CA SER A 71 14.10 -34.00 1.13
C SER A 71 14.02 -32.67 1.90
N PHE A 72 14.81 -31.67 1.49
CA PHE A 72 14.78 -30.34 2.10
C PHE A 72 13.48 -29.58 1.77
N PHE A 73 13.01 -29.65 0.53
CA PHE A 73 11.69 -29.13 0.12
C PHE A 73 10.55 -29.79 0.86
N ASP A 74 10.58 -31.12 1.00
CA ASP A 74 9.56 -31.89 1.73
C ASP A 74 9.57 -31.53 3.22
N THR A 75 10.74 -31.28 3.81
CA THR A 75 10.86 -30.83 5.22
C THR A 75 10.28 -29.42 5.41
N LEU A 76 10.64 -28.48 4.54
CA LEU A 76 10.10 -27.12 4.58
C LEU A 76 8.59 -27.08 4.27
N ASN A 77 8.08 -27.99 3.43
CA ASN A 77 6.65 -28.08 3.17
C ASN A 77 5.88 -28.84 4.25
N ALA A 78 6.49 -29.82 4.93
CA ALA A 78 5.88 -30.51 6.06
C ALA A 78 5.72 -29.58 7.28
N GLU A 79 6.65 -28.64 7.49
CA GLU A 79 6.47 -27.56 8.48
C GLU A 79 5.47 -26.48 8.03
N ASN A 80 5.11 -26.46 6.74
CA ASN A 80 4.10 -25.57 6.16
C ASN A 80 2.75 -26.25 5.91
N GLU A 81 2.57 -27.55 6.23
CA GLU A 81 1.25 -28.07 6.61
C GLU A 81 0.90 -27.48 7.98
N ILE A 82 0.66 -26.17 8.00
CA ILE A 82 0.06 -25.49 9.13
C ILE A 82 -1.40 -25.95 9.15
N SER A 83 -1.62 -27.14 9.70
CA SER A 83 -2.81 -27.35 10.51
C SER A 83 -2.71 -26.31 11.63
N MET A 84 -3.35 -25.16 11.43
CA MET A 84 -3.54 -24.15 12.47
C MET A 84 -4.45 -24.75 13.55
N GLN A 85 -3.92 -25.68 14.33
CA GLN A 85 -4.41 -26.03 15.65
C GLN A 85 -3.74 -25.10 16.66
N GLN A 86 -3.98 -23.80 16.53
CA GLN A 86 -3.83 -22.90 17.67
C GLN A 86 -5.14 -22.15 17.87
N ASN A 87 -5.85 -22.61 18.92
CA ASN A 87 -7.00 -21.99 19.56
C ASN A 87 -8.21 -21.71 18.67
N ARG A 88 -9.04 -22.75 18.52
CA ARG A 88 -10.48 -22.60 18.30
C ARG A 88 -11.07 -21.71 19.40
N ARG A 89 -11.09 -20.38 19.20
CA ARG A 89 -12.19 -19.56 19.69
C ARG A 89 -13.28 -19.67 18.65
N MET A 90 -14.16 -20.63 18.93
CA MET A 90 -15.40 -20.88 18.21
C MET A 90 -16.23 -19.60 18.23
N GLY A 91 -16.12 -18.82 17.16
CA GLY A 91 -16.93 -17.65 16.88
C GLY A 91 -17.08 -17.59 15.37
N THR A 92 -18.27 -17.96 14.89
CA THR A 92 -18.82 -17.75 13.54
C THR A 92 -17.90 -17.00 12.58
N GLU A 93 -16.94 -17.70 11.95
CA GLU A 93 -16.04 -17.08 10.97
C GLU A 93 -16.84 -16.85 9.69
N ALA A 94 -17.10 -15.58 9.36
CA ALA A 94 -17.48 -15.22 8.01
C ALA A 94 -16.31 -15.59 7.08
N ASP A 95 -16.52 -16.48 6.13
CA ASP A 95 -15.52 -16.82 5.10
C ASP A 95 -15.11 -15.52 4.37
N VAL A 96 -13.91 -15.01 4.66
CA VAL A 96 -13.42 -13.75 4.09
C VAL A 96 -13.03 -14.01 2.64
N ASN A 97 -13.89 -13.60 1.71
CA ASN A 97 -13.69 -13.79 0.27
C ASN A 97 -13.45 -12.45 -0.43
N ILE A 98 -12.18 -12.15 -0.75
CA ILE A 98 -11.77 -10.89 -1.38
C ILE A 98 -11.05 -11.17 -2.70
N ALA A 99 -11.49 -10.51 -3.77
CA ALA A 99 -10.80 -10.49 -5.05
C ALA A 99 -9.83 -9.30 -5.11
N VAL A 100 -8.69 -9.49 -5.75
CA VAL A 100 -7.70 -8.43 -5.99
C VAL A 100 -7.54 -8.25 -7.49
N LEU A 101 -8.02 -7.14 -8.05
CA LEU A 101 -8.02 -6.87 -9.49
C LEU A 101 -6.79 -6.03 -9.87
N ILE A 102 -5.79 -6.64 -10.53
CA ILE A 102 -4.47 -6.03 -10.74
C ILE A 102 -4.16 -5.82 -12.24
N PRO A 103 -4.08 -4.56 -12.71
CA PRO A 103 -3.55 -4.23 -14.04
C PRO A 103 -2.01 -4.12 -13.99
N GLN A 104 -1.34 -5.27 -13.87
CA GLN A 104 0.09 -5.40 -13.58
C GLN A 104 1.04 -4.57 -14.47
N LYS A 105 0.74 -4.36 -15.76
CA LYS A 105 1.58 -3.56 -16.67
C LYS A 105 1.43 -2.05 -16.44
N VAL A 106 0.30 -1.62 -15.89
CA VAL A 106 0.01 -0.21 -15.61
C VAL A 106 0.62 0.22 -14.28
N ILE A 107 0.38 -0.56 -13.22
CA ILE A 107 0.81 -0.19 -11.87
C ILE A 107 2.18 -0.77 -11.47
N LYS A 108 2.72 -1.72 -12.26
CA LYS A 108 4.10 -2.24 -12.15
C LYS A 108 4.45 -2.68 -10.72
N SER A 109 5.43 -2.02 -10.09
CA SER A 109 5.90 -2.32 -8.73
C SER A 109 4.80 -2.19 -7.67
N TYR A 110 3.77 -1.37 -7.91
CA TYR A 110 2.63 -1.29 -6.99
C TYR A 110 1.86 -2.61 -6.89
N SER A 111 1.97 -3.52 -7.87
CA SER A 111 1.37 -4.85 -7.78
C SER A 111 1.95 -5.65 -6.60
N LEU A 112 3.27 -5.57 -6.39
CA LEU A 112 3.95 -6.25 -5.28
C LEU A 112 3.62 -5.58 -3.94
N ILE A 113 3.65 -4.24 -3.91
CA ILE A 113 3.29 -3.41 -2.75
C ILE A 113 1.88 -3.73 -2.23
N VAL A 114 0.90 -3.84 -3.14
CA VAL A 114 -0.49 -4.17 -2.79
C VAL A 114 -0.58 -5.61 -2.29
N THR A 115 0.11 -6.54 -2.96
CA THR A 115 0.10 -7.97 -2.60
C THR A 115 0.66 -8.19 -1.18
N ASN A 116 1.83 -7.60 -0.90
CA ASN A 116 2.47 -7.70 0.41
C ASN A 116 1.62 -7.06 1.50
N ALA A 117 1.06 -5.87 1.27
CA ALA A 117 0.15 -5.22 2.21
C ALA A 117 -1.07 -6.09 2.56
N ILE A 118 -1.66 -6.76 1.57
CA ILE A 118 -2.78 -7.68 1.79
C ILE A 118 -2.36 -8.86 2.67
N PHE A 119 -1.22 -9.50 2.39
CA PHE A 119 -0.72 -10.59 3.21
C PHE A 119 -0.39 -10.13 4.64
N SER A 120 0.22 -8.96 4.80
CA SER A 120 0.50 -8.37 6.10
C SER A 120 -0.75 -8.23 6.95
N TYR A 121 -1.84 -7.72 6.35
CA TYR A 121 -3.11 -7.59 7.04
C TYR A 121 -3.68 -8.94 7.48
N VAL A 122 -3.70 -9.93 6.58
CA VAL A 122 -4.26 -11.27 6.86
C VAL A 122 -3.50 -11.94 7.98
N LEU A 123 -2.16 -11.88 7.94
CA LEU A 123 -1.28 -12.45 8.96
C LEU A 123 -1.50 -11.77 10.30
N LYS A 124 -1.53 -10.43 10.36
CA LYS A 124 -1.82 -9.68 11.58
C LYS A 124 -3.18 -10.05 12.17
N ARG A 125 -4.21 -10.12 11.31
CA ARG A 125 -5.58 -10.35 11.75
C ARG A 125 -5.80 -11.82 12.18
N GLY A 126 -4.95 -12.74 11.71
CA GLY A 126 -5.10 -14.17 11.97
C GLY A 126 -6.38 -14.75 11.37
N ILE A 127 -6.85 -14.21 10.24
CA ILE A 127 -8.11 -14.62 9.60
C ILE A 127 -7.89 -15.70 8.55
N ASN A 128 -8.82 -16.63 8.46
CA ASN A 128 -8.91 -17.52 7.32
C ASN A 128 -9.57 -16.78 6.14
N ALA A 129 -8.76 -16.37 5.16
CA ALA A 129 -9.21 -15.59 4.02
C ALA A 129 -8.91 -16.28 2.69
N ASN A 130 -9.93 -16.38 1.84
CA ASN A 130 -9.79 -16.75 0.43
C ASN A 130 -9.54 -15.48 -0.39
N ILE A 131 -8.27 -15.23 -0.69
CA ILE A 131 -7.82 -14.09 -1.49
C ILE A 131 -7.40 -14.58 -2.86
N LYS A 132 -8.01 -14.01 -3.90
CA LYS A 132 -7.68 -14.37 -5.28
C LYS A 132 -7.29 -13.16 -6.11
N PHE A 133 -6.11 -13.25 -6.72
CA PHE A 133 -5.56 -12.24 -7.61
C PHE A 133 -6.04 -12.46 -9.05
N PHE A 134 -6.68 -11.44 -9.62
CA PHE A 134 -7.17 -11.39 -11.00
C PHE A 134 -6.32 -10.40 -11.79
N LEU A 135 -5.39 -10.94 -12.58
CA LEU A 135 -4.46 -10.14 -13.37
C LEU A 135 -5.12 -9.74 -14.69
N THR A 136 -5.27 -8.44 -14.96
CA THR A 136 -5.92 -7.93 -16.18
C THR A 136 -4.95 -7.43 -17.24
N ASP A 137 -3.63 -7.56 -17.00
CA ASP A 137 -2.56 -6.91 -17.74
C ASP A 137 -2.60 -5.38 -17.68
N ASP A 138 -3.63 -4.77 -18.25
CA ASP A 138 -3.83 -3.33 -18.34
C ASP A 138 -5.26 -2.93 -17.96
N GLU A 139 -5.55 -1.64 -18.08
CA GLU A 139 -6.84 -1.03 -17.76
C GLU A 139 -7.74 -0.83 -18.99
N SER A 140 -7.50 -1.55 -20.09
CA SER A 140 -8.43 -1.52 -21.22
C SER A 140 -9.79 -2.05 -20.81
N ALA A 141 -10.85 -1.41 -21.32
CA ALA A 141 -12.23 -1.73 -20.92
C ALA A 141 -12.60 -3.20 -21.10
N ILE A 142 -12.07 -3.85 -22.14
CA ILE A 142 -12.30 -5.28 -22.43
C ILE A 142 -11.62 -6.15 -21.37
N LYS A 143 -10.33 -5.93 -21.08
CA LYS A 143 -9.60 -6.77 -20.13
C LYS A 143 -10.10 -6.61 -18.71
N LEU A 144 -10.39 -5.36 -18.28
CA LEU A 144 -11.02 -5.11 -17.00
C LEU A 144 -12.39 -5.79 -16.91
N SER A 145 -13.25 -5.62 -17.92
CA SER A 145 -14.58 -6.25 -17.92
C SER A 145 -14.49 -7.78 -17.83
N ASN A 146 -13.56 -8.40 -18.57
CA ASN A 146 -13.34 -9.85 -18.49
C ASN A 146 -12.87 -10.29 -17.11
N GLY A 147 -11.95 -9.54 -16.47
CA GLY A 147 -11.51 -9.79 -15.10
C GLY A 147 -12.66 -9.71 -14.09
N ILE A 148 -13.50 -8.67 -14.19
CA ILE A 148 -14.65 -8.44 -13.31
C ILE A 148 -15.74 -9.50 -13.50
N LEU A 149 -16.02 -9.91 -14.74
CA LEU A 149 -16.97 -10.98 -15.00
C LEU A 149 -16.47 -12.33 -14.49
N ASN A 150 -15.15 -12.58 -14.58
CA ASN A 150 -14.55 -13.80 -14.05
C ASN A 150 -14.61 -13.87 -12.52
N LEU A 151 -14.25 -12.79 -11.81
CA LEU A 151 -14.35 -12.77 -10.35
C LEU A 151 -15.80 -12.89 -9.88
N LYS A 152 -16.75 -12.24 -10.57
CA LYS A 152 -18.18 -12.36 -10.27
C LYS A 152 -18.71 -13.78 -10.49
N LYS A 153 -18.29 -14.45 -11.57
CA LYS A 153 -18.61 -15.87 -11.84
C LYS A 153 -18.10 -16.80 -10.74
N GLN A 154 -16.99 -16.44 -10.10
CA GLN A 154 -16.41 -17.19 -8.99
C GLN A 154 -16.97 -16.79 -7.61
N GLY A 155 -17.98 -15.92 -7.56
CA GLY A 155 -18.71 -15.58 -6.33
C GLY A 155 -18.09 -14.46 -5.50
N PHE A 156 -17.04 -13.78 -5.97
CA PHE A 156 -16.44 -12.66 -5.25
C PHE A 156 -17.33 -11.42 -5.32
N LYS A 157 -17.57 -10.80 -4.16
CA LYS A 157 -18.35 -9.56 -4.01
C LYS A 157 -17.51 -8.35 -3.64
N TYR A 158 -16.44 -8.56 -2.88
CA TYR A 158 -15.56 -7.51 -2.38
C TYR A 158 -14.26 -7.52 -3.17
N VAL A 159 -13.85 -6.36 -3.67
CA VAL A 159 -12.75 -6.23 -4.61
C VAL A 159 -11.80 -5.11 -4.19
N ILE A 160 -10.53 -5.43 -4.00
CA ILE A 160 -9.45 -4.44 -3.91
C ILE A 160 -8.89 -4.25 -5.32
N ALA A 161 -8.96 -3.03 -5.85
CA ALA A 161 -8.63 -2.72 -7.24
C ALA A 161 -7.69 -1.51 -7.31
N PRO A 162 -6.36 -1.69 -7.22
CA PRO A 162 -5.38 -0.63 -7.43
C PRO A 162 -5.37 -0.18 -8.90
N LEU A 163 -6.31 0.69 -9.27
CA LEU A 163 -6.51 1.19 -10.63
C LEU A 163 -6.05 2.64 -10.78
N THR A 164 -5.90 3.09 -12.01
CA THR A 164 -5.81 4.51 -12.36
C THR A 164 -7.17 5.06 -12.80
N ASN A 165 -7.25 6.37 -13.03
CA ASN A 165 -8.46 7.02 -13.55
C ASN A 165 -9.06 6.33 -14.80
N ASN A 166 -8.24 5.65 -15.60
CA ASN A 166 -8.71 4.96 -16.81
C ASN A 166 -9.68 3.82 -16.47
N GLY A 167 -9.38 3.03 -15.43
CA GLY A 167 -10.20 1.90 -15.01
C GLY A 167 -11.55 2.27 -14.42
N ILE A 168 -11.70 3.49 -13.87
CA ILE A 168 -12.91 3.93 -13.13
C ILE A 168 -14.15 3.88 -14.00
N SER A 169 -14.06 4.39 -15.22
CA SER A 169 -15.16 4.37 -16.21
C SER A 169 -15.68 2.96 -16.53
N THR A 170 -14.84 1.93 -16.37
CA THR A 170 -15.22 0.55 -16.63
C THR A 170 -15.89 -0.08 -15.42
N ILE A 171 -15.31 0.08 -14.22
CA ILE A 171 -15.86 -0.52 -12.98
C ILE A 171 -17.14 0.17 -12.50
N SER A 172 -17.36 1.44 -12.87
CA SER A 172 -18.57 2.19 -12.50
C SER A 172 -19.80 1.86 -13.34
N LYS A 173 -19.71 0.87 -14.24
CA LYS A 173 -20.85 0.48 -15.08
C LYS A 173 -21.94 -0.17 -14.22
N PRO A 174 -23.24 0.09 -14.48
CA PRO A 174 -24.35 -0.44 -13.67
C PRO A 174 -24.34 -1.96 -13.49
N GLN A 175 -23.82 -2.72 -14.45
CA GLN A 175 -23.71 -4.19 -14.39
C GLN A 175 -22.77 -4.72 -13.28
N TYR A 176 -21.97 -3.85 -12.66
CA TYR A 176 -21.04 -4.16 -11.58
C TYR A 176 -21.44 -3.52 -10.24
N SER A 177 -22.65 -2.94 -10.14
CA SER A 177 -23.16 -2.28 -8.94
C SER A 177 -23.35 -3.22 -7.74
N ASP A 178 -23.41 -4.53 -7.97
CA ASP A 178 -23.50 -5.57 -6.95
C ASP A 178 -22.14 -5.92 -6.31
N LEU A 179 -21.05 -5.39 -6.83
CA LEU A 179 -19.70 -5.56 -6.29
C LEU A 179 -19.29 -4.32 -5.50
N VAL A 180 -18.56 -4.51 -4.40
CA VAL A 180 -17.96 -3.41 -3.65
C VAL A 180 -16.49 -3.30 -4.02
N PHE A 181 -16.09 -2.16 -4.59
CA PHE A 181 -14.71 -1.88 -4.98
C PHE A 181 -14.05 -0.94 -3.98
N TYR A 182 -12.83 -1.27 -3.57
CA TYR A 182 -11.92 -0.35 -2.88
C TYR A 182 -10.71 -0.06 -3.76
N ILE A 183 -10.38 1.22 -3.93
CA ILE A 183 -9.35 1.69 -4.85
C ILE A 183 -8.26 2.41 -4.06
N PRO A 184 -7.17 1.72 -3.67
CA PRO A 184 -6.14 2.32 -2.79
C PRO A 184 -5.38 3.47 -3.46
N THR A 185 -5.39 3.54 -4.79
CA THR A 185 -4.48 4.39 -5.58
C THR A 185 -5.06 5.73 -6.00
N LEU A 186 -6.37 5.97 -5.83
CA LEU A 186 -7.05 7.15 -6.34
C LEU A 186 -7.86 7.85 -5.27
N ASN A 187 -7.84 9.17 -5.33
CA ASN A 187 -8.66 10.06 -4.53
C ASN A 187 -9.87 10.51 -5.36
N THR A 188 -11.01 10.80 -4.74
CA THR A 188 -12.21 11.29 -5.44
C THR A 188 -11.94 12.57 -6.26
N ASN A 189 -11.00 13.43 -5.85
CA ASN A 189 -10.60 14.62 -6.60
C ASN A 189 -10.01 14.31 -7.99
N SER A 190 -9.63 13.05 -8.27
CA SER A 190 -9.08 12.65 -9.57
C SER A 190 -10.14 12.22 -10.59
N THR A 191 -11.42 12.15 -10.21
CA THR A 191 -12.51 11.67 -11.07
C THR A 191 -13.82 12.42 -10.80
N SER A 192 -14.63 12.65 -11.83
CA SER A 192 -16.00 13.17 -11.68
C SER A 192 -17.06 12.08 -11.49
N ILE A 193 -16.66 10.81 -11.63
CA ILE A 193 -17.56 9.65 -11.54
C ILE A 193 -17.88 9.40 -10.07
N LYS A 194 -19.18 9.45 -9.73
CA LYS A 194 -19.71 9.04 -8.43
C LYS A 194 -20.41 7.69 -8.56
N ALA A 195 -20.03 6.73 -7.72
CA ALA A 195 -20.66 5.42 -7.65
C ALA A 195 -20.68 4.97 -6.19
N GLU A 196 -21.85 4.55 -5.71
CA GLU A 196 -22.06 4.21 -4.28
C GLU A 196 -21.25 2.98 -3.86
N ASN A 197 -20.99 2.06 -4.78
CA ASN A 197 -20.29 0.81 -4.54
C ASN A 197 -18.76 0.91 -4.75
N ILE A 198 -18.22 2.11 -4.93
CA ILE A 198 -16.79 2.37 -5.16
C ILE A 198 -16.26 3.30 -4.07
N PHE A 199 -15.23 2.83 -3.36
CA PHE A 199 -14.53 3.54 -2.29
C PHE A 199 -13.10 3.88 -2.71
N PHE A 200 -12.65 5.08 -2.37
CA PHE A 200 -11.39 5.68 -2.82
C PHE A 200 -10.44 5.87 -1.63
N GLY A 201 -9.27 5.24 -1.70
CA GLY A 201 -8.22 5.27 -0.67
C GLY A 201 -7.00 6.10 -1.03
N GLY A 202 -7.01 6.81 -2.16
CA GLY A 202 -5.89 7.66 -2.53
C GLY A 202 -5.78 8.88 -1.63
N ILE A 203 -4.54 9.25 -1.29
CA ILE A 203 -4.23 10.44 -0.50
C ILE A 203 -4.66 11.73 -1.21
N ASP A 204 -5.03 12.74 -0.42
CA ASP A 204 -5.43 14.04 -0.95
C ASP A 204 -4.23 14.99 -1.06
N TYR A 205 -3.65 15.06 -2.25
CA TYR A 205 -2.54 15.98 -2.52
C TYR A 205 -2.92 17.46 -2.41
N LYS A 206 -4.20 17.82 -2.54
CA LYS A 206 -4.65 19.20 -2.36
C LYS A 206 -4.55 19.59 -0.90
N ASP A 207 -5.09 18.76 0.01
CA ASP A 207 -4.96 18.95 1.47
C ASP A 207 -3.48 19.02 1.90
N GLN A 208 -2.63 18.14 1.34
CA GLN A 208 -1.18 18.19 1.60
C GLN A 208 -0.55 19.53 1.20
N ILE A 209 -0.90 20.06 0.02
CA ILE A 209 -0.36 21.34 -0.45
C ILE A 209 -0.89 22.50 0.38
N ASP A 210 -2.17 22.51 0.73
CA ASP A 210 -2.79 23.55 1.52
C ASP A 210 -2.11 23.64 2.90
N LYS A 211 -1.84 22.51 3.57
CA LYS A 211 -1.07 22.46 4.82
C LYS A 211 0.39 22.88 4.66
N LEU A 212 1.07 22.47 3.57
CA LEU A 212 2.46 22.88 3.31
C LEU A 212 2.59 24.39 3.08
N LEU A 213 1.57 25.03 2.49
CA LEU A 213 1.57 26.47 2.24
C LEU A 213 1.55 27.30 3.53
N GLU A 214 1.08 26.76 4.66
CA GLU A 214 1.17 27.41 5.97
C GLU A 214 2.63 27.64 6.43
N TYR A 215 3.55 26.81 5.93
CA TYR A 215 4.99 26.92 6.17
C TYR A 215 5.72 27.71 5.08
N SER A 216 4.98 28.30 4.14
CA SER A 216 5.52 29.09 3.04
C SER A 216 5.49 30.59 3.31
N ASN A 217 6.27 31.34 2.55
CA ASN A 217 6.23 32.79 2.45
C ASN A 217 5.58 33.22 1.12
N ALA A 218 5.38 34.53 0.93
CA ALA A 218 4.73 35.07 -0.27
C ALA A 218 5.45 34.72 -1.59
N LYS A 219 6.74 34.36 -1.53
CA LYS A 219 7.57 34.09 -2.70
C LYS A 219 7.71 32.58 -2.91
N VAL A 220 6.84 32.03 -3.74
CA VAL A 220 6.79 30.59 -4.02
C VAL A 220 7.49 30.26 -5.34
N ALA A 221 8.31 29.22 -5.31
CA ALA A 221 8.89 28.61 -6.50
C ALA A 221 8.58 27.11 -6.51
N VAL A 222 8.48 26.52 -7.70
CA VAL A 222 8.11 25.11 -7.88
C VAL A 222 9.02 24.47 -8.90
N PHE A 223 9.65 23.37 -8.51
CA PHE A 223 10.37 22.47 -9.41
C PHE A 223 9.57 21.19 -9.60
N PHE A 224 9.42 20.74 -10.85
CA PHE A 224 8.72 19.50 -11.16
C PHE A 224 9.39 18.78 -12.34
N ASP A 225 9.04 17.53 -12.58
CA ASP A 225 9.73 16.63 -13.52
C ASP A 225 9.02 16.43 -14.86
N GLY A 226 7.96 17.19 -15.15
CA GLY A 226 7.13 17.03 -16.34
C GLY A 226 6.05 15.94 -16.21
N SER A 227 6.01 15.19 -15.11
CA SER A 227 5.06 14.09 -14.92
C SER A 227 3.62 14.60 -14.75
N ARG A 228 2.63 13.72 -15.01
CA ARG A 228 1.21 14.02 -14.78
C ARG A 228 0.96 14.44 -13.33
N LEU A 229 1.55 13.71 -12.37
CA LEU A 229 1.43 14.05 -10.94
C LEU A 229 2.05 15.43 -10.66
N GLY A 230 3.27 15.69 -11.13
CA GLY A 230 3.93 16.99 -10.95
C GLY A 230 3.08 18.15 -11.49
N ASN A 231 2.47 17.99 -12.67
CA ASN A 231 1.56 19.00 -13.23
C ASN A 231 0.31 19.20 -12.35
N THR A 232 -0.29 18.13 -11.84
CA THR A 232 -1.43 18.22 -10.92
C THR A 232 -1.06 18.97 -9.64
N LEU A 233 0.09 18.67 -9.03
CA LEU A 233 0.58 19.36 -7.83
C LEU A 233 0.82 20.86 -8.11
N ASN A 234 1.40 21.19 -9.26
CA ASN A 234 1.61 22.58 -9.67
C ASN A 234 0.29 23.34 -9.80
N ASN A 235 -0.76 22.70 -10.35
CA ASN A 235 -2.07 23.33 -10.49
C ASN A 235 -2.71 23.64 -9.14
N TYR A 236 -2.56 22.76 -8.14
CA TYR A 236 -3.02 23.04 -6.78
C TYR A 236 -2.28 24.25 -6.18
N ILE A 237 -0.96 24.33 -6.35
CA ILE A 237 -0.18 25.49 -5.89
C ILE A 237 -0.61 26.78 -6.60
N LEU A 238 -0.80 26.75 -7.92
CA LEU A 238 -1.24 27.91 -8.71
C LEU A 238 -2.65 28.38 -8.36
N SER A 239 -3.52 27.49 -7.89
CA SER A 239 -4.87 27.85 -7.45
C SER A 239 -4.87 28.77 -6.23
N VAL A 240 -3.80 28.71 -5.41
CA VAL A 240 -3.60 29.56 -4.22
C VAL A 240 -2.61 30.69 -4.49
N ASN A 241 -1.51 30.41 -5.20
CA ASN A 241 -0.46 31.38 -5.54
C ASN A 241 -0.22 31.43 -7.06
N GLN A 242 -1.00 32.29 -7.74
CA GLN A 242 -0.98 32.45 -9.20
C GLN A 242 0.37 32.94 -9.76
N ASN A 243 1.20 33.58 -8.92
CA ASN A 243 2.47 34.17 -9.32
C ASN A 243 3.68 33.26 -9.03
N ALA A 244 3.44 32.00 -8.64
CA ALA A 244 4.50 31.05 -8.33
C ALA A 244 5.47 30.87 -9.53
N TYR A 245 6.78 30.90 -9.26
CA TYR A 245 7.79 30.65 -10.28
C TYR A 245 7.90 29.14 -10.54
N ILE A 246 7.42 28.66 -11.69
CA ILE A 246 7.42 27.23 -12.02
C ILE A 246 8.54 26.91 -13.02
N LYS A 247 9.30 25.85 -12.74
CA LYS A 247 10.32 25.35 -13.66
C LYS A 247 10.35 23.83 -13.74
N GLU A 248 10.28 23.33 -14.96
CA GLU A 248 10.47 21.91 -15.24
C GLU A 248 11.96 21.54 -15.21
N ILE A 249 12.26 20.41 -14.58
CA ILE A 249 13.58 19.81 -14.44
C ILE A 249 13.56 18.48 -15.20
N SER A 250 13.74 18.56 -16.53
CA SER A 250 13.70 17.42 -17.45
C SER A 250 15.09 16.86 -17.76
N GLY A 251 15.14 15.58 -18.12
CA GLY A 251 16.36 14.88 -18.52
C GLY A 251 17.18 14.25 -17.37
N ASN A 252 18.15 13.42 -17.76
CA ASN A 252 19.04 12.67 -16.84
C ASN A 252 20.33 13.44 -16.51
N LYS A 253 20.74 14.40 -17.35
CA LYS A 253 21.89 15.29 -17.11
C LYS A 253 21.36 16.65 -16.70
N LEU A 254 21.50 16.96 -15.42
CA LEU A 254 20.90 18.16 -14.81
C LEU A 254 21.95 19.27 -14.73
N ASN A 255 22.07 20.05 -15.81
CA ASN A 255 22.76 21.34 -15.72
C ASN A 255 21.79 22.37 -15.11
N LEU A 256 21.91 22.57 -13.79
CA LEU A 256 21.03 23.45 -13.04
C LEU A 256 21.51 24.92 -13.03
N ASN A 257 22.74 25.20 -13.49
CA ASN A 257 23.30 26.56 -13.50
C ASN A 257 22.38 27.59 -14.17
N PRO A 258 21.81 27.36 -15.38
CA PRO A 258 20.99 28.36 -16.06
C PRO A 258 19.70 28.70 -15.30
N ILE A 259 19.27 27.82 -14.39
CA ILE A 259 18.03 27.93 -13.64
C ILE A 259 18.29 28.59 -12.28
N LEU A 260 19.38 28.19 -11.62
CA LEU A 260 19.66 28.57 -10.23
C LEU A 260 20.57 29.80 -10.12
N GLN A 261 21.53 29.96 -11.03
CA GLN A 261 22.54 31.00 -10.93
C GLN A 261 21.91 32.40 -11.06
N ASN A 262 22.17 33.26 -10.08
CA ASN A 262 21.68 34.64 -10.01
C ASN A 262 20.16 34.81 -10.16
N ASN A 263 19.38 33.75 -9.90
CA ASN A 263 17.93 33.82 -10.03
C ASN A 263 17.30 34.45 -8.79
N SER A 264 16.98 35.74 -8.89
CA SER A 264 16.36 36.48 -7.80
C SER A 264 15.00 35.93 -7.38
N ARG A 265 14.27 35.19 -8.24
CA ARG A 265 12.98 34.57 -7.88
C ARG A 265 13.13 33.37 -6.94
N LEU A 266 14.32 32.81 -6.82
CA LEU A 266 14.60 31.64 -5.96
C LEU A 266 15.22 32.01 -4.61
N LYS A 267 15.90 33.16 -4.50
CA LYS A 267 16.53 33.59 -3.25
C LYS A 267 15.50 33.83 -2.14
N ASN A 268 15.67 33.20 -0.98
CA ASN A 268 14.73 33.27 0.16
C ASN A 268 13.28 32.95 -0.23
N ALA A 269 13.08 32.12 -1.25
CA ALA A 269 11.76 31.64 -1.67
C ALA A 269 11.36 30.39 -0.88
N SER A 270 10.07 30.12 -0.80
CA SER A 270 9.55 28.81 -0.42
C SER A 270 9.50 27.93 -1.67
N ILE A 271 10.26 26.84 -1.66
CA ILE A 271 10.51 26.04 -2.86
C ILE A 271 9.80 24.69 -2.73
N PHE A 272 8.78 24.47 -3.56
CA PHE A 272 8.14 23.17 -3.73
C PHE A 272 9.00 22.26 -4.62
N LEU A 273 9.27 21.05 -4.13
CA LEU A 273 9.94 19.98 -4.86
C LEU A 273 8.91 18.93 -5.25
N ASN A 274 8.23 19.17 -6.37
CA ASN A 274 7.30 18.24 -7.02
C ASN A 274 8.05 17.31 -8.00
N THR A 275 9.23 16.84 -7.57
CA THR A 275 10.12 15.97 -8.32
C THR A 275 10.30 14.62 -7.62
N PRO A 276 10.67 13.55 -8.35
CA PRO A 276 11.05 12.27 -7.76
C PRO A 276 12.26 12.40 -6.84
N LEU A 277 12.36 11.46 -5.89
CA LEU A 277 13.35 11.41 -4.81
C LEU A 277 14.78 11.82 -5.22
N ILE A 278 15.32 11.22 -6.28
CA ILE A 278 16.70 11.47 -6.73
C ILE A 278 16.86 12.92 -7.21
N LYS A 279 15.88 13.46 -7.95
CA LYS A 279 15.90 14.85 -8.43
C LYS A 279 15.74 15.84 -7.28
N THR A 280 14.88 15.51 -6.31
CA THR A 280 14.69 16.29 -5.07
C THR A 280 16.00 16.40 -4.32
N ALA A 281 16.67 15.27 -4.09
CA ALA A 281 17.97 15.23 -3.42
C ALA A 281 19.01 16.08 -4.15
N LEU A 282 19.13 15.92 -5.48
CA LEU A 282 20.06 16.71 -6.28
C LEU A 282 19.75 18.21 -6.20
N LEU A 283 18.50 18.63 -6.44
CA LEU A 283 18.09 20.04 -6.39
C LEU A 283 18.41 20.66 -5.03
N SER A 284 18.03 19.98 -3.94
CA SER A 284 18.26 20.47 -2.58
C SER A 284 19.75 20.69 -2.30
N SER A 285 20.63 19.78 -2.76
CA SER A 285 22.09 19.94 -2.62
C SER A 285 22.65 21.16 -3.35
N GLN A 286 22.03 21.55 -4.48
CA GLN A 286 22.49 22.68 -5.27
C GLN A 286 22.05 24.03 -4.68
N PHE A 287 20.98 24.07 -3.88
CA PHE A 287 20.51 25.35 -3.32
C PHE A 287 21.57 26.03 -2.46
N ARG A 288 22.36 25.26 -1.73
CA ARG A 288 23.54 25.76 -1.00
C ARG A 288 24.65 26.22 -1.96
N VAL A 289 24.96 25.42 -2.98
CA VAL A 289 26.01 25.75 -3.97
C VAL A 289 25.74 27.09 -4.65
N PHE A 290 24.46 27.42 -4.91
CA PHE A 290 24.04 28.67 -5.53
C PHE A 290 23.65 29.78 -4.54
N ASN A 291 23.88 29.59 -3.23
CA ASN A 291 23.52 30.54 -2.16
C ASN A 291 22.08 31.07 -2.31
N LEU A 292 21.12 30.14 -2.51
CA LEU A 292 19.70 30.48 -2.63
C LEU A 292 19.05 30.72 -1.27
N ASP A 293 19.54 30.04 -0.23
CA ASP A 293 19.03 30.07 1.15
C ASP A 293 17.50 30.05 1.19
N PRO A 294 16.85 28.95 0.78
CA PRO A 294 15.39 28.86 0.73
C PRO A 294 14.78 29.16 2.11
N TYR A 295 13.65 29.86 2.11
CA TYR A 295 12.88 30.09 3.34
C TYR A 295 12.38 28.76 3.90
N ALA A 296 11.79 27.96 3.03
CA ALA A 296 11.34 26.61 3.28
C ALA A 296 11.53 25.75 2.03
N ILE A 297 11.81 24.47 2.22
CA ILE A 297 11.77 23.45 1.17
C ILE A 297 10.53 22.61 1.45
N LEU A 298 9.61 22.56 0.50
CA LEU A 298 8.28 21.97 0.69
C LEU A 298 8.14 20.78 -0.24
N SER A 299 7.59 19.67 0.24
CA SER A 299 7.29 18.53 -0.61
C SER A 299 6.08 17.76 -0.13
N THR A 300 5.30 17.23 -1.05
CA THR A 300 4.23 16.29 -0.72
C THR A 300 4.80 14.93 -0.32
N GLN A 301 3.93 13.98 -0.02
CA GLN A 301 4.33 12.63 0.43
C GLN A 301 5.21 11.87 -0.57
N ILE A 302 5.30 12.32 -1.83
CA ILE A 302 6.18 11.74 -2.84
C ILE A 302 7.65 11.62 -2.40
N ASN A 303 8.11 12.48 -1.50
CA ASN A 303 9.48 12.49 -0.98
C ASN A 303 9.57 12.08 0.50
N TYR A 304 8.47 11.61 1.11
CA TYR A 304 8.50 11.03 2.45
C TYR A 304 9.07 9.61 2.38
N ASN A 305 10.40 9.53 2.33
CA ASN A 305 11.13 8.28 2.17
C ASN A 305 12.48 8.33 2.91
N ASN A 306 12.83 7.28 3.63
CA ASN A 306 14.10 7.20 4.36
C ASN A 306 15.34 7.41 3.45
N ALA A 307 15.29 6.95 2.20
CA ALA A 307 16.40 7.12 1.26
C ALA A 307 16.70 8.60 0.96
N LEU A 308 15.76 9.53 1.18
CA LEU A 308 16.04 10.97 1.09
C LEU A 308 17.17 11.37 2.05
N LEU A 309 17.18 10.82 3.26
CA LEU A 309 18.14 11.14 4.30
C LEU A 309 19.55 10.66 3.94
N SER A 310 19.66 9.55 3.20
CA SER A 310 20.94 9.01 2.72
C SER A 310 21.44 9.72 1.45
N LEU A 311 20.53 10.27 0.64
CA LEU A 311 20.86 10.96 -0.61
C LEU A 311 21.20 12.44 -0.43
N THR A 312 21.00 13.00 0.76
CA THR A 312 21.18 14.42 1.05
C THR A 312 21.98 14.63 2.32
N GLN A 313 22.66 15.78 2.44
CA GLN A 313 23.27 16.18 3.70
C GLN A 313 22.22 16.90 4.57
N PRO A 314 22.33 16.86 5.91
CA PRO A 314 21.39 17.56 6.80
C PRO A 314 21.17 19.04 6.46
N LEU A 315 22.21 19.73 5.98
CA LEU A 315 22.14 21.13 5.56
C LEU A 315 21.39 21.34 4.23
N ASP A 316 21.37 20.35 3.33
CA ASP A 316 20.68 20.46 2.04
C ASP A 316 19.16 20.47 2.21
N ARG A 317 18.70 19.89 3.32
CA ARG A 317 17.29 19.76 3.72
C ARG A 317 16.96 20.56 4.98
N LYS A 318 17.78 21.58 5.27
CA LYS A 318 17.47 22.55 6.32
C LYS A 318 16.13 23.21 5.98
N ASN A 319 15.23 23.29 6.96
CA ASN A 319 13.86 23.79 6.77
C ASN A 319 13.07 23.03 5.67
N MET A 320 13.34 21.73 5.52
CA MET A 320 12.52 20.87 4.67
C MET A 320 11.33 20.31 5.43
N TYR A 321 10.15 20.54 4.88
CA TYR A 321 8.84 20.08 5.37
C TYR A 321 8.21 19.17 4.32
N ILE A 322 7.74 18.01 4.78
CA ILE A 322 7.16 16.98 3.93
C ILE A 322 5.80 16.59 4.48
N ALA A 323 4.76 16.65 3.64
CA ALA A 323 3.45 16.16 4.04
C ALA A 323 3.43 14.63 4.13
N ASN A 324 2.76 14.08 5.13
CA ASN A 324 2.61 12.65 5.35
C ASN A 324 1.16 12.34 5.72
N SER A 325 0.52 11.43 4.98
CA SER A 325 -0.84 10.95 5.24
C SER A 325 -0.88 9.52 5.80
N ILE A 326 0.28 8.94 6.12
CA ILE A 326 0.38 7.63 6.80
C ILE A 326 0.29 7.86 8.31
N SER A 327 -0.70 7.27 8.97
CA SER A 327 -0.80 7.26 10.42
C SER A 327 0.15 6.21 11.02
N THR A 328 0.40 6.33 12.32
CA THR A 328 1.19 5.33 13.05
C THR A 328 0.47 3.99 13.02
N LEU A 329 1.20 2.96 12.58
CA LEU A 329 0.72 1.59 12.55
C LEU A 329 1.12 0.83 13.81
N ASP A 330 0.38 -0.23 14.09
CA ASP A 330 0.77 -1.24 15.07
C ASP A 330 2.13 -1.87 14.70
N ASP A 331 2.97 -2.09 15.71
CA ASP A 331 4.34 -2.58 15.54
C ASP A 331 4.39 -3.95 14.85
N GLU A 332 3.39 -4.82 15.08
CA GLU A 332 3.32 -6.14 14.46
C GLU A 332 2.99 -6.04 12.97
N ILE A 333 2.06 -5.17 12.57
CA ILE A 333 1.81 -4.90 11.13
C ILE A 333 3.07 -4.38 10.46
N THR A 334 3.77 -3.45 11.12
CA THR A 334 5.01 -2.87 10.61
C THR A 334 6.08 -3.95 10.44
N THR A 335 6.28 -4.78 11.46
CA THR A 335 7.25 -5.89 11.44
C THR A 335 6.93 -6.92 10.36
N ILE A 336 5.67 -7.32 10.21
CA ILE A 336 5.25 -8.28 9.17
C ILE A 336 5.51 -7.70 7.77
N ASN A 337 5.21 -6.42 7.54
CA ASN A 337 5.50 -5.78 6.26
C ASN A 337 7.00 -5.76 5.97
N GLU A 338 7.84 -5.46 6.97
CA GLU A 338 9.30 -5.44 6.81
C GLU A 338 9.85 -6.82 6.45
N ILE A 339 9.34 -7.89 7.08
CA ILE A 339 9.68 -9.28 6.73
C ILE A 339 9.31 -9.59 5.28
N LEU A 340 8.19 -9.05 4.78
CA LEU A 340 7.77 -9.17 3.38
C LEU A 340 8.53 -8.24 2.42
N GLY A 341 9.56 -7.54 2.89
CA GLY A 341 10.42 -6.67 2.10
C GLY A 341 9.81 -5.29 1.80
N GLN A 342 8.82 -4.86 2.60
CA GLN A 342 8.13 -3.60 2.43
C GLN A 342 8.25 -2.73 3.67
N ASN A 343 8.62 -1.46 3.49
CA ASN A 343 8.57 -0.50 4.58
C ASN A 343 7.27 0.31 4.50
N ILE A 344 6.27 -0.14 5.25
CA ILE A 344 4.93 0.47 5.24
C ILE A 344 4.91 1.89 5.80
N THR A 345 5.85 2.26 6.67
CA THR A 345 5.97 3.61 7.22
C THR A 345 6.19 4.66 6.13
N TYR A 346 6.79 4.28 4.99
CA TYR A 346 7.06 5.19 3.87
C TYR A 346 6.28 4.84 2.60
N ASP A 347 5.32 3.92 2.66
CA ASP A 347 4.55 3.46 1.50
C ASP A 347 3.04 3.67 1.70
N TRP A 348 2.56 4.80 1.19
CA TRP A 348 1.16 5.20 1.35
C TRP A 348 0.20 4.30 0.57
N VAL A 349 0.65 3.66 -0.52
CA VAL A 349 -0.18 2.72 -1.29
C VAL A 349 -0.37 1.44 -0.50
N ALA A 350 0.69 0.97 0.16
CA ALA A 350 0.61 -0.15 1.10
C ALA A 350 -0.36 0.17 2.23
N TYR A 351 -0.16 1.31 2.88
CA TYR A 351 -1.02 1.79 3.97
C TYR A 351 -2.49 1.83 3.56
N SER A 352 -2.78 2.47 2.43
CA SER A 352 -4.13 2.55 1.87
C SER A 352 -4.69 1.17 1.53
N THR A 353 -3.86 0.23 1.10
CA THR A 353 -4.28 -1.15 0.81
C THR A 353 -4.69 -1.90 2.09
N ILE A 354 -3.89 -1.79 3.15
CA ILE A 354 -4.22 -2.38 4.46
C ILE A 354 -5.52 -1.77 4.99
N PHE A 355 -5.66 -0.44 4.93
CA PHE A 355 -6.90 0.24 5.31
C PHE A 355 -8.09 -0.29 4.52
N GLY A 356 -7.95 -0.40 3.20
CA GLY A 356 -9.00 -0.92 2.34
C GLY A 356 -9.45 -2.33 2.70
N PHE A 357 -8.51 -3.19 3.04
CA PHE A 357 -8.83 -4.54 3.49
C PHE A 357 -9.55 -4.48 4.85
N ASP A 358 -9.03 -3.75 5.83
CA ASP A 358 -9.63 -3.60 7.16
C ASP A 358 -11.05 -3.03 7.07
N PHE A 359 -11.26 -2.02 6.23
CA PHE A 359 -12.55 -1.43 5.93
C PHE A 359 -13.51 -2.43 5.31
N LEU A 360 -13.11 -3.16 4.26
CA LEU A 360 -13.97 -4.19 3.66
C LEU A 360 -14.33 -5.29 4.66
N TYR A 361 -13.35 -5.70 5.48
CA TYR A 361 -13.52 -6.72 6.50
C TYR A 361 -14.51 -6.27 7.59
N THR A 362 -14.28 -5.11 8.20
CA THR A 362 -15.07 -4.64 9.35
C THR A 362 -16.41 -4.01 8.98
N ASN A 363 -16.56 -3.43 7.78
CA ASN A 363 -17.81 -2.79 7.38
C ASN A 363 -18.75 -3.71 6.60
N PHE A 364 -18.25 -4.75 5.93
CA PHE A 364 -19.08 -5.56 5.03
C PHE A 364 -19.03 -7.08 5.25
N ILE A 365 -17.94 -7.62 5.81
CA ILE A 365 -17.75 -9.08 5.92
C ILE A 365 -18.03 -9.55 7.36
N ASN A 366 -17.40 -8.92 8.34
CA ASN A 366 -17.53 -9.20 9.75
C ASN A 366 -17.73 -7.89 10.53
N THR A 367 -19.00 -7.47 10.65
CA THR A 367 -19.38 -6.19 11.27
C THR A 367 -19.19 -6.13 12.78
N ASP A 368 -18.97 -7.27 13.43
CA ASP A 368 -18.72 -7.35 14.87
C ASP A 368 -17.23 -7.17 15.19
N ALA A 369 -16.37 -7.12 14.17
CA ALA A 369 -14.93 -7.04 14.34
C ALA A 369 -14.47 -5.58 14.52
N ASN A 370 -13.61 -5.34 15.50
CA ASN A 370 -13.02 -4.00 15.70
C ASN A 370 -12.04 -3.67 14.57
N PRO A 371 -12.03 -2.43 14.05
CA PRO A 371 -11.04 -2.03 13.05
C PRO A 371 -9.62 -1.99 13.64
N LEU A 372 -8.62 -2.32 12.82
CA LEU A 372 -7.20 -2.14 13.15
C LEU A 372 -6.74 -0.71 12.88
N LEU A 373 -7.43 -0.01 11.98
CA LEU A 373 -7.12 1.32 11.51
C LEU A 373 -8.28 2.28 11.74
N ASN A 374 -7.97 3.55 12.02
CA ASN A 374 -8.95 4.50 12.54
C ASN A 374 -9.36 5.59 11.54
N GLU A 375 -8.90 5.53 10.29
CA GLU A 375 -9.32 6.48 9.26
C GLU A 375 -10.83 6.35 8.99
N GLN A 376 -11.44 7.49 8.65
CA GLN A 376 -12.86 7.55 8.35
C GLN A 376 -13.10 7.54 6.86
N VAL A 377 -14.24 7.00 6.44
CA VAL A 377 -14.71 7.07 5.06
C VAL A 377 -15.90 8.03 4.99
N ILE A 378 -15.72 9.15 4.29
CA ILE A 378 -16.75 10.18 4.09
C ILE A 378 -16.99 10.33 2.59
N GLU A 379 -18.25 10.25 2.16
CA GLU A 379 -18.64 10.32 0.74
C GLU A 379 -17.80 9.41 -0.17
N ASN A 380 -17.58 8.17 0.27
CA ASN A 380 -16.77 7.15 -0.40
C ASN A 380 -15.28 7.48 -0.55
N GLN A 381 -14.76 8.48 0.15
CA GLN A 381 -13.34 8.81 0.22
C GLN A 381 -12.78 8.53 1.63
N VAL A 382 -11.62 7.87 1.70
CA VAL A 382 -10.87 7.76 2.95
C VAL A 382 -10.27 9.11 3.32
N ILE A 383 -10.52 9.56 4.53
CA ILE A 383 -10.01 10.82 5.06
C ILE A 383 -8.78 10.54 5.91
N TYR A 384 -7.62 10.92 5.37
CA TYR A 384 -6.34 10.79 6.05
C TYR A 384 -6.02 12.02 6.88
N ASN A 385 -5.45 11.81 8.07
CA ASN A 385 -4.91 12.91 8.85
C ASN A 385 -3.52 13.31 8.32
N THR A 386 -3.47 14.24 7.37
CA THR A 386 -2.19 14.75 6.87
C THR A 386 -1.41 15.49 7.96
N LYS A 387 -0.21 15.01 8.24
CA LYS A 387 0.77 15.62 9.14
C LYS A 387 1.91 16.29 8.36
N ILE A 388 2.52 17.32 8.91
CA ILE A 388 3.76 17.91 8.38
C ILE A 388 4.96 17.37 9.14
N MET A 389 5.84 16.70 8.39
CA MET A 389 7.06 16.09 8.87
C MET A 389 8.25 17.00 8.56
N LYS A 390 9.05 17.32 9.57
CA LYS A 390 10.30 18.05 9.38
C LYS A 390 11.48 17.10 9.41
N THR A 391 12.43 17.33 8.50
CA THR A 391 13.61 16.47 8.40
C THR A 391 14.65 16.84 9.48
N THR A 392 15.28 15.83 10.09
CA THR A 392 16.37 15.94 11.10
C THR A 392 17.56 15.11 10.66
N GLN A 393 18.73 15.24 11.30
CA GLN A 393 19.93 14.50 10.91
C GLN A 393 19.69 13.00 10.66
N PHE A 394 18.84 12.35 11.46
CA PHE A 394 18.64 10.90 11.42
C PHE A 394 17.24 10.44 11.04
N GLY A 395 16.29 11.35 10.82
CA GLY A 395 14.90 10.95 10.62
C GLY A 395 13.94 12.09 10.26
N PHE A 396 12.68 11.82 10.50
CA PHE A 396 11.58 12.77 10.37
C PHE A 396 10.86 12.89 11.72
N TYR A 397 10.39 14.08 12.07
CA TYR A 397 9.53 14.27 13.24
C TYR A 397 8.30 15.09 12.86
N SER A 398 7.16 14.78 13.49
CA SER A 398 5.91 15.50 13.24
C SER A 398 5.94 16.87 13.94
N LEU A 399 5.46 17.89 13.25
CA LEU A 399 5.23 19.21 13.83
C LEU A 399 3.87 19.31 14.53
N ASP A 400 2.91 18.49 14.13
CA ASP A 400 1.53 18.58 14.61
C ASP A 400 1.34 17.93 15.99
N GLU A 401 2.17 16.94 16.35
CA GLU A 401 2.14 16.29 17.67
C GLU A 401 2.66 17.20 18.81
N ASN A 402 3.39 18.26 18.49
CA ASN A 402 3.94 19.20 19.48
C ASN A 402 2.98 20.35 19.85
N ASN A 403 1.84 20.49 19.17
CA ASN A 403 0.85 21.51 19.51
C ASN A 403 -0.05 21.08 20.68
N GLU A 404 -0.24 19.77 20.91
CA GLU A 404 -1.03 19.26 22.05
C GLU A 404 -0.24 19.23 23.37
N THR A 405 1.09 19.21 23.33
CA THR A 405 1.96 19.15 24.52
C THR A 405 2.41 20.53 25.03
N SER A 406 1.98 21.63 24.40
CA SER A 406 2.26 23.00 24.84
C SER A 406 1.32 23.54 25.93
N SER A 407 0.63 22.65 26.65
CA SER A 407 -0.14 22.98 27.85
C SER A 407 0.21 22.06 29.04
N GLY A 408 1.49 22.03 29.41
CA GLY A 408 1.90 21.53 30.72
C GLY A 408 3.16 20.68 30.69
N SER A 409 4.29 21.30 31.00
CA SER A 409 5.19 20.81 32.05
C SER A 409 6.42 21.72 32.14
N SER A 410 6.60 22.27 33.33
CA SER A 410 7.81 22.92 33.80
C SER A 410 9.01 21.99 33.71
N LEU A 411 10.09 22.45 33.09
CA LEU A 411 11.39 21.78 33.09
C LEU A 411 11.86 21.46 34.52
N PRO A 412 12.37 20.25 34.79
CA PRO A 412 13.25 20.03 35.92
C PRO A 412 14.67 20.46 35.54
N SER A 413 15.25 21.34 36.35
CA SER A 413 16.67 21.66 36.37
C SER A 413 17.51 20.42 36.69
N LEU A 414 18.52 20.14 35.86
CA LEU A 414 19.56 19.16 36.17
C LEU A 414 20.55 19.71 37.21
N PRO A 415 21.12 18.84 38.07
CA PRO A 415 22.10 19.18 39.09
C PRO A 415 23.46 19.64 38.53
#